data_AF-A0A968NYS1-F1
#
_entry.id   AF-A0A968NYS1-F1
#
_cell.length_a   1.000
_cell.length_b   1.000
_cell.length_c   1.000
_cell.angle_alpha   90.00
_cell.angle_beta   90.00
_cell.angle_gamma   90.00
#
_symmetry.space_group_name_H-M   'P 1'
#
loop_
_entity.id
_entity.type
_entity.pdbx_description
1 polymer ?
#
loop_
_entity_poly.entity_id
_entity_poly.type
_entity_poly.pdbx_seq_one_letter_code
_entity_poly.pdbx_strand_id
1 'polypeptide(L)'
;MFDGKVQPAIQSYNEVVDRARDVVVFHKNQSKESRLFPRGKMQLKVTGASDKDDVLMRLAFQVAQAGYNAILDVDITSEKMRNAGYQTSSWSGTATPGHVDVEKLDRMTPRRNPN
;
A
#
# COMPACT_ATOMS: atom_id res chain seq x y z
N MET A 1 31.51 19.40 -2.04
CA MET A 1 30.42 19.31 -1.05
C MET A 1 29.14 18.94 -1.79
N PHE A 2 28.71 17.67 -1.70
CA PHE A 2 27.48 17.16 -2.34
C PHE A 2 26.27 17.14 -1.38
N ASP A 3 26.46 17.46 -0.10
CA ASP A 3 25.42 17.32 0.94
C ASP A 3 24.23 18.28 0.79
N GLY A 4 24.45 19.49 0.24
CA GLY A 4 23.41 20.53 0.20
C GLY A 4 22.20 20.23 -0.71
N LYS A 5 22.32 19.28 -1.64
CA LYS A 5 21.21 18.85 -2.53
C LYS A 5 20.59 17.51 -2.12
N VAL A 6 21.34 16.69 -1.38
CA VAL A 6 20.91 15.34 -1.00
C VAL A 6 20.04 15.38 0.26
N GLN A 7 20.33 16.28 1.20
CA GLN A 7 19.51 16.47 2.40
C GLN A 7 18.01 16.74 2.13
N PRO A 8 17.60 17.68 1.27
CA PRO A 8 16.17 17.91 1.02
C PRO A 8 15.48 16.73 0.32
N ALA A 9 16.22 15.98 -0.52
CA ALA A 9 15.71 14.77 -1.16
C ALA A 9 15.49 13.63 -0.16
N ILE A 10 16.39 13.47 0.83
CA ILE A 10 16.22 12.49 1.91
C ILE A 10 15.02 12.87 2.80
N GLN A 11 14.87 14.16 3.12
CA GLN A 11 13.78 14.62 3.97
C GLN A 11 12.41 14.39 3.30
N SER A 12 12.26 14.79 2.03
CA SER A 12 11.03 14.52 1.27
C SER A 12 10.74 13.02 1.13
N TYR A 13 11.77 12.19 0.97
CA TYR A 13 11.59 10.73 0.94
C TYR A 13 11.05 10.19 2.27
N ASN A 14 11.65 10.59 3.39
CA ASN A 14 11.22 10.16 4.72
C ASN A 14 9.79 10.59 5.03
N GLU A 15 9.40 11.82 4.67
CA GLU A 15 8.03 12.30 4.84
C GLU A 15 7.00 11.45 4.08
N VAL A 16 7.34 10.98 2.87
CA VAL A 16 6.45 10.11 2.10
C VAL A 16 6.41 8.70 2.70
N VAL A 17 7.53 8.20 3.23
CA VAL A 17 7.58 6.91 3.94
C VAL A 17 6.72 6.94 5.20
N ASP A 18 6.81 8.01 5.99
CA ASP A 18 5.98 8.18 7.18
C ASP A 18 4.49 8.22 6.82
N ARG A 19 4.13 8.98 5.78
CA ARG A 19 2.74 8.98 5.25
C ARG A 19 2.32 7.60 4.75
N ALA A 20 3.20 6.87 4.08
CA ALA A 20 2.92 5.52 3.59
C ALA A 20 2.66 4.54 4.73
N ARG A 21 3.27 4.74 5.91
CA ARG A 21 3.03 3.93 7.10
C ARG A 21 1.64 4.14 7.69
N ASP A 22 1.11 5.36 7.58
CA ASP A 22 -0.22 5.72 8.05
C ASP A 22 -1.34 5.41 7.03
N VAL A 23 -1.00 4.87 5.86
CA VAL A 23 -1.99 4.51 4.84
C VAL A 23 -2.86 3.35 5.32
N VAL A 24 -4.17 3.54 5.29
CA VAL A 24 -5.14 2.50 5.66
C VAL A 24 -5.21 1.45 4.55
N VAL A 25 -5.06 0.18 4.92
CA VAL A 25 -5.04 -0.95 3.99
C VAL A 25 -6.35 -1.74 4.06
N PHE A 26 -7.04 -1.86 2.93
CA PHE A 26 -8.19 -2.75 2.77
C PHE A 26 -7.88 -3.85 1.75
N HIS A 27 -7.87 -5.09 2.22
CA HIS A 27 -7.72 -6.24 1.33
C HIS A 27 -9.01 -6.47 0.52
N LYS A 28 -8.88 -7.15 -0.62
CA LYS A 28 -10.02 -7.55 -1.46
C LYS A 28 -11.10 -8.35 -0.70
N ASN A 29 -10.71 -9.07 0.35
CA ASN A 29 -11.64 -9.81 1.22
C ASN A 29 -12.49 -8.87 2.11
N GLN A 30 -12.06 -7.63 2.33
CA GLN A 30 -12.74 -6.57 3.08
C GLN A 30 -13.48 -5.60 2.14
N SER A 31 -13.79 -6.02 0.91
CA SER A 31 -14.40 -5.17 -0.12
C SER A 31 -15.78 -4.61 0.25
N LYS A 32 -16.45 -5.18 1.26
CA LYS A 32 -17.71 -4.63 1.79
C LYS A 32 -17.50 -3.32 2.54
N GLU A 33 -16.41 -3.24 3.32
CA GLU A 33 -16.01 -2.04 4.06
C GLU A 33 -15.42 -1.00 3.10
N SER A 34 -14.69 -1.43 2.07
CA SER A 34 -14.07 -0.55 1.06
C SER A 34 -15.06 0.11 0.08
N ARG A 35 -16.32 -0.35 0.03
CA ARG A 35 -17.32 0.10 -0.97
C ARG A 35 -17.83 1.51 -0.71
N LEU A 36 -17.80 1.95 0.54
CA LEU A 36 -18.37 3.23 0.96
C LEU A 36 -17.37 4.39 0.79
N PHE A 37 -16.11 4.09 0.47
CA PHE A 37 -15.06 5.09 0.32
C PHE A 37 -14.88 5.52 -1.14
N PRO A 38 -14.60 6.81 -1.39
CA PRO A 38 -14.27 7.30 -2.72
C PRO A 38 -12.99 6.63 -3.24
N ARG A 39 -13.09 6.07 -4.46
CA ARG A 39 -12.02 5.36 -5.16
C ARG A 39 -11.38 6.27 -6.20
N GLY A 40 -10.06 6.25 -6.26
CA GLY A 40 -9.30 6.83 -7.36
C GLY A 40 -9.53 6.06 -8.66
N LYS A 41 -9.38 6.74 -9.79
CA LYS A 41 -9.63 6.15 -11.12
C LYS A 41 -8.52 5.18 -11.58
N MET A 42 -7.33 5.26 -11.00
CA MET A 42 -6.15 4.56 -11.47
C MET A 42 -5.78 3.41 -10.55
N GLN A 43 -5.82 2.18 -11.05
CA GLN A 43 -5.29 1.02 -10.33
C GLN A 43 -3.77 1.05 -10.36
N LEU A 44 -3.17 0.81 -9.21
CA LEU A 44 -1.73 0.68 -9.05
C LEU A 44 -1.34 -0.80 -9.12
N LYS A 45 -0.22 -1.06 -9.77
CA LYS A 45 0.33 -2.40 -9.93
C LYS A 45 1.82 -2.39 -9.60
N VAL A 46 2.23 -3.33 -8.76
CA VAL A 46 3.62 -3.60 -8.42
C VAL A 46 3.94 -5.04 -8.83
N THR A 47 5.07 -5.23 -9.49
CA THR A 47 5.54 -6.55 -9.96
C THR A 47 7.02 -6.73 -9.61
N GLY A 48 7.44 -7.97 -9.32
CA GLY A 48 8.86 -8.29 -9.12
C GLY A 48 9.39 -7.90 -7.75
N ALA A 49 8.55 -7.92 -6.72
CA ALA A 49 8.99 -7.76 -5.34
C ALA A 49 9.47 -9.10 -4.76
N SER A 50 10.41 -9.02 -3.81
CA SER A 50 10.97 -10.19 -3.12
C SER A 50 10.04 -10.74 -2.04
N ASP A 51 9.17 -9.91 -1.47
CA ASP A 51 8.24 -10.27 -0.41
C ASP A 51 6.90 -9.53 -0.53
N LYS A 52 5.86 -10.05 0.14
CA LYS A 52 4.54 -9.44 0.28
C LYS A 52 4.62 -8.06 0.91
N ASP A 53 5.43 -7.90 1.95
CA ASP A 53 5.54 -6.63 2.68
C ASP A 53 6.18 -5.55 1.82
N ASP A 54 7.14 -5.92 0.97
CA ASP A 54 7.74 -5.00 -0.01
C ASP A 54 6.72 -4.59 -1.08
N VAL A 55 5.85 -5.50 -1.54
CA VAL A 55 4.72 -5.13 -2.42
C VAL A 55 3.81 -4.11 -1.75
N LEU A 56 3.43 -4.35 -0.50
CA LEU A 56 2.52 -3.50 0.24
C LEU A 56 3.13 -2.11 0.47
N MET A 57 4.40 -2.05 0.87
CA MET A 57 5.12 -0.80 1.09
C MET A 57 5.24 0.01 -0.20
N ARG A 58 5.57 -0.63 -1.33
CA ARG A 58 5.64 0.04 -2.64
C ARG A 58 4.29 0.59 -3.08
N LEU A 59 3.21 -0.15 -2.86
CA LEU A 59 1.85 0.31 -3.15
C LEU A 59 1.47 1.50 -2.26
N ALA A 60 1.70 1.41 -0.95
CA ALA A 60 1.43 2.49 0.01
C ALA A 60 2.23 3.75 -0.32
N PHE A 61 3.50 3.60 -0.71
CA PHE A 61 4.35 4.71 -1.13
C PHE A 61 3.84 5.41 -2.40
N GLN A 62 3.39 4.65 -3.40
CA GLN A 62 2.79 5.23 -4.62
C GLN A 62 1.48 5.97 -4.31
N VAL A 63 0.67 5.45 -3.37
CA VAL A 63 -0.57 6.09 -2.92
C VAL A 63 -0.30 7.37 -2.12
N ALA A 64 0.67 7.33 -1.21
CA ALA A 64 1.10 8.49 -0.44
C ALA A 64 1.66 9.60 -1.35
N GLN A 65 2.46 9.25 -2.37
CA GLN A 65 2.90 10.21 -3.39
C GLN A 65 1.75 10.83 -4.17
N ALA A 66 0.72 10.03 -4.47
CA ALA A 66 -0.47 10.49 -5.18
C ALA A 66 -1.44 11.31 -4.29
N GLY A 67 -1.12 11.51 -3.01
CA GLY A 67 -1.91 12.32 -2.07
C GLY A 67 -3.13 11.60 -1.48
N TYR A 68 -3.19 10.27 -1.60
CA TYR A 68 -4.24 9.45 -1.01
C TYR A 68 -3.80 8.88 0.34
N ASN A 69 -4.75 8.61 1.22
CA ASN A 69 -4.49 8.08 2.57
C ASN A 69 -4.92 6.62 2.75
N ALA A 70 -5.42 5.97 1.70
CA ALA A 70 -5.84 4.58 1.77
C ALA A 70 -5.57 3.80 0.48
N ILE A 71 -5.30 2.51 0.64
CA ILE A 71 -5.29 1.52 -0.44
C ILE A 71 -6.46 0.57 -0.28
N LEU A 72 -7.26 0.46 -1.33
CA LEU A 72 -8.49 -0.32 -1.39
C LEU A 72 -8.30 -1.52 -2.31
N ASP A 73 -9.01 -2.60 -2.01
CA ASP A 73 -9.06 -3.82 -2.82
C ASP A 73 -7.66 -4.40 -3.12
N VAL A 74 -6.79 -4.40 -2.11
CA VAL A 74 -5.43 -4.94 -2.23
C VAL A 74 -5.49 -6.44 -2.52
N ASP A 75 -4.85 -6.83 -3.62
CA ASP A 75 -4.69 -8.22 -4.05
C ASP A 75 -3.21 -8.48 -4.28
N ILE A 76 -2.64 -9.45 -3.56
CA ILE A 76 -1.22 -9.81 -3.64
C ILE A 76 -1.14 -11.26 -4.10
N THR A 77 -0.42 -11.49 -5.19
CA THR A 77 -0.23 -12.80 -5.80
C THR A 77 1.25 -13.14 -5.84
N SER A 78 1.58 -14.39 -5.54
CA SER A 78 2.92 -14.94 -5.73
C SER A 78 2.98 -15.77 -6.99
N GLU A 79 3.97 -15.53 -7.83
CA GLU A 79 4.31 -16.36 -8.96
C GLU A 79 5.64 -17.07 -8.68
N LYS A 80 5.64 -18.41 -8.80
CA LYS A 80 6.87 -19.21 -8.67
C LYS A 80 7.54 -19.27 -10.04
N MET A 81 8.65 -18.57 -10.19
CA MET A 81 9.48 -18.66 -11.40
C MET A 81 10.52 -19.77 -11.22
N ARG A 82 10.60 -20.68 -12.20
CA ARG A 82 11.58 -21.77 -12.23
C ARG A 82 12.56 -21.54 -13.36
N ASN A 83 13.81 -21.22 -13.02
CA ASN A 83 14.89 -21.02 -13.98
C ASN A 83 15.98 -22.07 -13.77
N ALA A 84 16.07 -23.03 -14.70
CA ALA A 84 17.21 -23.95 -14.88
C ALA A 84 17.77 -24.59 -13.59
N GLY A 85 16.91 -24.91 -12.62
CA GLY A 85 17.29 -25.56 -11.35
C GLY A 85 17.06 -24.73 -10.09
N TYR A 86 16.98 -23.39 -10.21
CA TYR A 86 16.63 -22.50 -9.11
C TYR A 86 15.15 -22.11 -9.16
N GLN A 87 14.50 -22.10 -8.00
CA GLN A 87 13.13 -21.66 -7.83
C GLN A 87 13.12 -20.37 -7.01
N THR A 88 12.62 -19.30 -7.60
CA THR A 88 12.43 -18.00 -6.94
C THR A 88 10.95 -17.66 -6.94
N SER A 89 10.49 -17.04 -5.85
CA SER A 89 9.13 -16.52 -5.75
C SER A 89 9.17 -15.04 -6.06
N SER A 90 8.37 -14.61 -7.04
CA SER A 90 8.15 -13.21 -7.37
C SER A 90 6.78 -12.81 -6.83
N TRP A 91 6.74 -11.69 -6.12
CA TRP A 91 5.49 -11.14 -5.61
C TRP A 91 5.02 -10.00 -6.50
N SER A 92 3.73 -9.99 -6.76
CA SER A 92 3.05 -8.90 -7.44
C SER A 92 1.78 -8.52 -6.69
N GLY A 93 1.41 -7.25 -6.75
CA GLY A 93 0.20 -6.78 -6.12
C GLY A 93 -0.49 -5.69 -6.90
N THR A 94 -1.78 -5.59 -6.69
CA THR A 94 -2.64 -4.53 -7.22
C THR A 94 -3.39 -3.86 -6.09
N ALA A 95 -3.61 -2.56 -6.22
CA ALA A 95 -4.42 -1.79 -5.28
C ALA A 95 -5.11 -0.63 -5.99
N THR A 96 -6.24 -0.21 -5.45
CA THR A 96 -6.94 1.01 -5.87
C THR A 96 -6.71 2.10 -4.83
N PRO A 97 -6.10 3.24 -5.17
CA PRO A 97 -5.98 4.35 -4.24
C PRO A 97 -7.36 4.86 -3.84
N GLY A 98 -7.51 5.30 -2.60
CA GLY A 98 -8.77 5.82 -2.09
C GLY A 98 -8.56 6.84 -0.98
N HIS A 99 -9.64 7.54 -0.64
CA HIS A 99 -9.64 8.43 0.51
C HIS A 99 -10.57 7.89 1.59
N VAL A 100 -10.00 7.59 2.75
CA VAL A 100 -10.75 7.08 3.90
C VAL A 100 -10.84 8.18 4.95
N ASP A 101 -12.05 8.42 5.40
CA ASP A 101 -12.34 9.30 6.52
C ASP A 101 -12.22 8.47 7.81
N VAL A 102 -11.14 8.70 8.55
CA VAL A 102 -10.77 7.90 9.74
C VAL A 102 -11.88 7.96 10.80
N GLU A 103 -12.56 9.11 10.94
CA GLU A 103 -13.67 9.25 11.89
C GLU A 103 -14.89 8.39 11.52
N LYS A 104 -15.13 8.18 10.22
CA LYS A 104 -16.20 7.29 9.76
C LYS A 104 -15.81 5.83 9.92
N LEU A 105 -14.53 5.50 9.76
CA LEU A 105 -14.00 4.16 9.96
C LEU A 105 -14.14 3.71 11.42
N ASP A 106 -13.78 4.57 12.37
CA ASP A 106 -13.90 4.30 13.82
C ASP A 106 -15.35 4.11 14.26
N ARG A 107 -16.31 4.77 13.60
CA ARG A 107 -17.75 4.57 13.85
C ARG A 107 -18.29 3.27 13.26
N MET A 108 -17.68 2.77 12.19
CA MET A 108 -18.10 1.56 11.49
C MET A 108 -17.53 0.28 12.09
N THR A 109 -16.38 0.37 12.78
CA THR A 109 -15.81 -0.77 13.49
C THR A 109 -16.57 -0.98 14.81
N PRO A 110 -17.34 -2.07 14.97
CA PRO A 110 -17.81 -2.42 16.31
C PRO A 110 -16.56 -2.71 17.14
N ARG A 111 -16.39 -1.97 18.25
CA ARG A 111 -15.28 -2.16 19.20
C ARG A 111 -15.07 -3.66 19.42
N ARG A 112 -13.97 -4.20 18.88
CA ARG A 112 -13.60 -5.60 19.09
C ARG A 112 -13.29 -5.72 20.58
N ASN A 113 -14.17 -6.37 21.30
CA ASN A 113 -14.07 -6.58 22.75
C ASN A 113 -12.70 -7.25 23.03
N PRO A 114 -11.85 -6.70 23.92
CA PRO A 114 -10.70 -7.45 24.39
C PRO A 114 -11.24 -8.55 25.29
N ASN A 115 -11.04 -9.81 24.90
CA ASN A 115 -11.31 -10.97 25.74
C ASN A 115 -10.00 -11.38 26.40
#